data_AF-A0A2D7R9K4-F1
#
_entry.id   AF-A0A2D7R9K4-F1
#
_cell.length_a   1.000
_cell.length_b   1.000
_cell.length_c   1.000
_cell.angle_alpha   90.00
_cell.angle_beta   90.00
_cell.angle_gamma   90.00
#
_symmetry.space_group_name_H-M   'P 1'
#
loop_
_entity.id
_entity.type
_entity.pdbx_description
1 polymer ?
#
loop_
_entity_poly.entity_id
_entity_poly.type
_entity_poly.pdbx_seq_one_letter_code
_entity_poly.pdbx_strand_id
1 'polypeptide(L)'
;MVQHEASIFLRANLILNNYIINEKYRHAQGDPYALIFTDLDGSLLDHNTYNSGPASQLLKLLEISKLPVIAVTSKTASEVIPLREDLENKHPFIIENGAAIYIPKEYFSKNLVVKNCDTVDEYIRISEAPSRDYWRKILHDFDQRYQNEFRGFSDIFNRDGAAGIREVTGLSLQSAKNANKRDYTEPLIWEGNEERKIQFIQELRNVGANPLQGGRFLTVGGDFDKGSALKKLSSFYKSILELPIISLAVGDSANDVSMLDVASWALLIRAKDRALPSLRRERNVLISEHEGPKGWDQGVRKWLRQIKYELGNDNND
;
A
#
# COMPACT_ATOMS: atom_id res chain seq x y z
N MET A 1 -31.22 -15.05 -10.06
CA MET A 1 -30.88 -14.56 -8.71
C MET A 1 -30.23 -15.65 -7.84
N VAL A 2 -29.46 -16.58 -8.43
CA VAL A 2 -28.78 -17.70 -7.72
C VAL A 2 -27.31 -17.84 -8.18
N GLN A 3 -26.82 -16.95 -9.06
CA GLN A 3 -25.44 -17.01 -9.59
C GLN A 3 -24.45 -16.05 -8.90
N HIS A 4 -24.90 -15.23 -7.95
CA HIS A 4 -24.01 -14.28 -7.25
C HIS A 4 -23.59 -14.72 -5.84
N GLU A 5 -24.28 -15.68 -5.22
CA GLU A 5 -24.00 -16.11 -3.84
C GLU A 5 -22.92 -17.21 -3.72
N ALA A 6 -22.50 -17.81 -4.84
CA ALA A 6 -21.44 -18.84 -4.83
C ALA A 6 -20.01 -18.29 -4.96
N SER A 7 -19.80 -16.97 -5.02
CA SER A 7 -18.54 -16.39 -5.54
C SER A 7 -17.53 -15.89 -4.50
N ILE A 8 -17.81 -15.90 -3.20
CA ILE A 8 -16.89 -15.30 -2.19
C ILE A 8 -16.52 -16.28 -1.07
N PHE A 9 -17.33 -17.31 -0.85
CA PHE A 9 -17.26 -18.22 0.31
C PHE A 9 -16.05 -19.17 0.36
N LEU A 10 -15.04 -18.97 -0.47
CA LEU A 10 -13.92 -19.90 -0.57
C LEU A 10 -12.60 -19.26 -0.97
N ARG A 11 -12.35 -17.94 -0.84
CA ARG A 11 -11.08 -17.39 -1.38
C ARG A 11 -9.83 -17.83 -0.62
N ALA A 12 -9.83 -17.85 0.72
CA ALA A 12 -8.76 -18.49 1.50
C ALA A 12 -8.68 -20.00 1.23
N ASN A 13 -9.83 -20.68 1.11
CA ASN A 13 -9.88 -22.09 0.73
C ASN A 13 -9.47 -22.33 -0.72
N LEU A 14 -9.56 -21.37 -1.63
CA LEU A 14 -9.11 -21.43 -3.03
C LEU A 14 -7.64 -21.03 -3.14
N ILE A 15 -7.14 -20.19 -2.23
CA ILE A 15 -5.72 -19.94 -2.04
C ILE A 15 -5.06 -21.22 -1.49
N LEU A 16 -5.63 -21.82 -0.45
CA LEU A 16 -5.23 -23.12 0.10
C LEU A 16 -5.43 -24.24 -0.93
N ASN A 17 -6.58 -24.33 -1.59
CA ASN A 17 -6.85 -25.36 -2.58
C ASN A 17 -6.02 -25.16 -3.84
N ASN A 18 -5.70 -23.96 -4.32
CA ASN A 18 -4.72 -23.81 -5.41
C ASN A 18 -3.29 -24.12 -4.95
N TYR A 19 -2.93 -23.82 -3.69
CA TYR A 19 -1.67 -24.28 -3.13
C TYR A 19 -1.59 -25.83 -3.08
N ILE A 20 -2.71 -26.50 -2.80
CA ILE A 20 -2.82 -27.97 -2.72
C ILE A 20 -3.02 -28.64 -4.10
N ILE A 21 -3.76 -28.02 -5.03
CA ILE A 21 -4.18 -28.57 -6.34
C ILE A 21 -3.16 -28.29 -7.43
N ASN A 22 -2.33 -27.25 -7.30
CA ASN A 22 -1.25 -27.05 -8.25
C ASN A 22 -0.27 -28.22 -8.09
N GLU A 23 -0.42 -29.26 -8.92
CA GLU A 23 0.30 -30.55 -8.79
C GLU A 23 1.83 -30.37 -8.82
N LYS A 24 2.31 -29.21 -9.29
CA LYS A 24 3.72 -28.79 -9.28
C LYS A 24 4.21 -28.24 -7.94
N TYR A 25 3.34 -27.88 -6.99
CA TYR A 25 3.69 -27.53 -5.61
C TYR A 25 3.58 -28.72 -4.64
N ARG A 26 3.54 -29.96 -5.17
CA ARG A 26 3.92 -31.17 -4.41
C ARG A 26 5.42 -31.20 -4.05
N HIS A 27 6.08 -30.06 -3.94
CA HIS A 27 7.41 -29.96 -3.40
C HIS A 27 7.28 -29.77 -1.89
N ALA A 28 7.82 -30.76 -1.16
CA ALA A 28 8.02 -30.87 0.28
C ALA A 28 7.21 -29.94 1.20
N GLN A 29 6.53 -30.55 2.17
CA GLN A 29 6.09 -29.91 3.41
C GLN A 29 7.16 -28.89 3.90
N GLY A 30 6.95 -27.58 3.69
CA GLY A 30 7.92 -26.53 4.06
C GLY A 30 8.20 -25.40 3.04
N ASP A 31 7.74 -25.47 1.80
CA ASP A 31 7.95 -24.36 0.85
C ASP A 31 7.14 -23.09 1.23
N PRO A 32 7.71 -21.88 1.07
CA PRO A 32 7.05 -20.65 1.50
C PRO A 32 5.98 -20.16 0.51
N TYR A 33 4.86 -19.68 1.05
CA TYR A 33 3.80 -19.04 0.27
C TYR A 33 4.18 -17.60 -0.13
N ALA A 34 3.99 -17.27 -1.40
CA ALA A 34 4.41 -16.01 -1.98
C ALA A 34 3.37 -14.89 -1.80
N LEU A 35 3.80 -13.71 -1.38
CA LEU A 35 2.97 -12.49 -1.30
C LEU A 35 3.66 -11.32 -2.00
N ILE A 36 2.91 -10.53 -2.78
CA ILE A 36 3.41 -9.27 -3.36
C ILE A 36 2.73 -8.11 -2.64
N PHE A 37 3.54 -7.25 -2.03
CA PHE A 37 3.14 -5.96 -1.49
C PHE A 37 3.66 -4.88 -2.42
N THR A 38 2.80 -3.97 -2.86
CA THR A 38 3.18 -2.96 -3.85
C THR A 38 2.66 -1.60 -3.46
N ASP A 39 3.51 -0.58 -3.57
CA ASP A 39 3.02 0.78 -3.70
C ASP A 39 2.23 0.92 -5.01
N LEU A 40 1.36 1.92 -5.06
CA LEU A 40 0.53 2.21 -6.21
C LEU A 40 1.18 3.25 -7.11
N ASP A 41 1.47 4.45 -6.60
CA ASP A 41 1.83 5.59 -7.44
C ASP A 41 3.30 5.52 -7.85
N GLY A 42 3.59 5.48 -9.16
CA GLY A 42 4.97 5.34 -9.63
C GLY A 42 5.52 3.91 -9.52
N SER A 43 4.72 2.97 -9.02
CA SER A 43 5.00 1.53 -9.01
C SER A 43 3.98 0.79 -9.89
N LEU A 44 2.86 0.31 -9.32
CA LEU A 44 1.86 -0.44 -10.08
C LEU A 44 1.07 0.43 -11.07
N LEU A 45 0.91 1.71 -10.75
CA LEU A 45 0.26 2.72 -11.57
C LEU A 45 1.29 3.69 -12.13
N ASP A 46 1.10 4.08 -13.38
CA ASP A 46 1.88 5.15 -13.96
C ASP A 46 1.64 6.46 -13.19
N HIS A 47 2.72 7.18 -12.88
CA HIS A 47 2.68 8.33 -11.98
C HIS A 47 1.85 9.49 -12.54
N ASN A 48 1.70 9.58 -13.87
CA ASN A 48 1.03 10.70 -14.53
C ASN A 48 -0.38 10.34 -15.01
N THR A 49 -0.55 9.11 -15.48
CA THR A 49 -1.81 8.65 -16.09
C THR A 49 -2.64 7.77 -15.18
N TYR A 50 -2.09 7.34 -14.03
CA TYR A 50 -2.70 6.36 -13.11
C TYR A 50 -3.09 5.05 -13.80
N ASN A 51 -2.47 4.75 -14.95
CA ASN A 51 -2.79 3.60 -15.78
C ASN A 51 -1.92 2.40 -15.39
N SER A 52 -2.53 1.22 -15.24
CA SER A 52 -1.86 -0.06 -14.99
C SER A 52 -1.63 -0.90 -16.24
N GLY A 53 -1.97 -0.38 -17.43
CA GLY A 53 -1.98 -1.10 -18.72
C GLY A 53 -0.78 -2.03 -18.94
N PRO A 54 0.48 -1.58 -18.77
CA PRO A 54 1.66 -2.44 -18.94
C PRO A 54 1.75 -3.61 -17.94
N ALA A 55 1.16 -3.49 -16.74
CA ALA A 55 1.12 -4.53 -15.71
C ALA A 55 -0.16 -5.41 -15.77
N SER A 56 -1.18 -4.99 -16.53
CA SER A 56 -2.51 -5.60 -16.53
C SER A 56 -2.52 -7.10 -16.86
N GLN A 57 -1.71 -7.55 -17.83
CA GLN A 57 -1.62 -8.97 -18.18
C GLN A 57 -1.04 -9.78 -17.04
N LEU A 58 0.02 -9.29 -16.38
CA LEU A 58 0.61 -9.99 -15.24
C LEU A 58 -0.33 -10.00 -14.04
N LEU A 59 -1.03 -8.89 -13.75
CA LEU A 59 -2.04 -8.87 -12.69
C LEU A 59 -3.10 -9.96 -12.88
N LYS A 60 -3.58 -10.15 -14.11
CA LYS A 60 -4.52 -11.24 -14.44
C LYS A 60 -3.90 -12.63 -14.19
N LEU A 61 -2.67 -12.86 -14.64
CA LEU A 61 -1.98 -14.14 -14.43
C LEU A 61 -1.75 -14.44 -12.94
N LEU A 62 -1.39 -13.42 -12.15
CA LEU A 62 -1.21 -13.54 -10.70
C LEU A 62 -2.54 -13.86 -10.01
N GLU A 63 -3.63 -13.20 -10.42
CA GLU A 63 -4.98 -13.47 -9.91
C GLU A 63 -5.46 -14.89 -10.27
N ILE A 64 -5.24 -15.35 -11.51
CA ILE A 64 -5.54 -16.73 -11.93
C ILE A 64 -4.74 -17.71 -11.07
N SER A 65 -3.45 -17.44 -10.87
CA SER A 65 -2.55 -18.23 -10.04
C SER A 65 -2.77 -18.08 -8.53
N LYS A 66 -3.78 -17.30 -8.11
CA LYS A 66 -4.10 -16.95 -6.71
C LYS A 66 -2.91 -16.44 -5.91
N LEU A 67 -2.00 -15.71 -6.55
CA LEU A 67 -0.88 -15.04 -5.90
C LEU A 67 -1.29 -13.61 -5.52
N PRO A 68 -1.40 -13.28 -4.22
CA PRO A 68 -1.92 -12.00 -3.78
C PRO A 68 -1.02 -10.83 -4.16
N VAL A 69 -1.61 -9.84 -4.82
CA VAL A 69 -1.05 -8.50 -4.98
C VAL A 69 -1.78 -7.55 -4.04
N ILE A 70 -1.08 -7.11 -3.00
CA ILE A 70 -1.58 -6.33 -1.86
C ILE A 70 -1.09 -4.89 -2.03
N ALA A 71 -2.02 -3.95 -2.18
CA ALA A 71 -1.70 -2.54 -2.25
C ALA A 71 -1.25 -2.00 -0.88
N VAL A 72 -0.17 -1.23 -0.85
CA VAL A 72 0.38 -0.56 0.34
C VAL A 72 0.72 0.88 0.00
N THR A 73 -0.17 1.81 0.34
CA THR A 73 -0.14 3.16 -0.26
C THR A 73 -0.33 4.27 0.78
N SER A 74 0.06 5.50 0.41
CA SER A 74 -0.28 6.72 1.16
C SER A 74 -1.72 7.20 0.91
N LYS A 75 -2.44 6.61 -0.05
CA LYS A 75 -3.82 6.96 -0.39
C LYS A 75 -4.82 6.57 0.71
N THR A 76 -6.00 7.18 0.66
CA THR A 76 -7.13 6.88 1.56
C THR A 76 -7.90 5.64 1.11
N ALA A 77 -8.74 5.08 1.97
CA ALA A 77 -9.68 4.03 1.56
C ALA A 77 -10.61 4.50 0.42
N SER A 78 -11.05 5.76 0.46
CA SER A 78 -11.93 6.35 -0.58
C SER A 78 -11.26 6.46 -1.95
N GLU A 79 -9.93 6.54 -2.00
CA GLU A 79 -9.17 6.48 -3.25
C GLU A 79 -8.93 5.03 -3.69
N VAL A 80 -8.61 4.13 -2.75
CA VAL A 80 -8.16 2.77 -3.07
C VAL A 80 -9.31 1.84 -3.43
N ILE A 81 -10.47 1.96 -2.81
CA ILE A 81 -11.60 1.03 -3.05
C ILE A 81 -12.05 1.06 -4.52
N PRO A 82 -12.36 2.22 -5.15
CA PRO A 82 -12.75 2.25 -6.55
C PRO A 82 -11.64 1.77 -7.50
N LEU A 83 -10.40 2.17 -7.22
CA LEU A 83 -9.24 1.73 -8.01
C LEU A 83 -9.08 0.20 -7.99
N ARG A 84 -9.35 -0.43 -6.85
CA ARG A 84 -9.28 -1.90 -6.74
C ARG A 84 -10.39 -2.59 -7.54
N GLU A 85 -11.56 -1.97 -7.69
CA GLU A 85 -12.62 -2.47 -8.56
C GLU A 85 -12.16 -2.46 -10.03
N ASP A 86 -11.56 -1.37 -10.49
CA ASP A 86 -11.00 -1.24 -11.85
C ASP A 86 -9.88 -2.25 -12.14
N LEU A 87 -9.08 -2.58 -11.12
CA LEU A 87 -7.99 -3.56 -11.22
C LEU A 87 -8.47 -5.01 -10.98
N GLU A 88 -9.76 -5.23 -10.72
CA GLU A 88 -10.32 -6.50 -10.25
C GLU A 88 -9.58 -7.10 -9.04
N ASN A 89 -8.95 -6.23 -8.23
CA ASN A 89 -8.13 -6.62 -7.10
C ASN A 89 -9.00 -6.87 -5.86
N LYS A 90 -9.13 -8.13 -5.45
CA LYS A 90 -9.99 -8.54 -4.32
C LYS A 90 -9.19 -8.98 -3.09
N HIS A 91 -7.95 -8.50 -2.94
CA HIS A 91 -7.05 -8.83 -1.84
C HIS A 91 -7.13 -7.78 -0.72
N PRO A 92 -6.63 -8.08 0.50
CA PRO A 92 -6.42 -7.07 1.51
C PRO A 92 -5.55 -5.92 0.98
N PHE A 93 -5.66 -4.76 1.60
CA PHE A 93 -4.89 -3.57 1.25
C PHE A 93 -4.59 -2.73 2.48
N ILE A 94 -3.57 -1.88 2.36
CA ILE A 94 -3.04 -1.05 3.43
C ILE A 94 -3.07 0.40 2.97
N ILE A 95 -3.69 1.26 3.76
CA ILE A 95 -3.90 2.69 3.45
C ILE A 95 -3.04 3.60 4.33
N GLU A 96 -2.96 4.86 3.92
CA GLU A 96 -2.35 5.95 4.68
C GLU A 96 -0.98 5.59 5.31
N ASN A 97 -0.09 5.02 4.49
CA ASN A 97 1.28 4.62 4.86
C ASN A 97 1.37 3.56 5.97
N GLY A 98 0.35 2.71 6.14
CA GLY A 98 0.37 1.66 7.16
C GLY A 98 -0.54 1.93 8.35
N ALA A 99 -1.28 3.05 8.35
CA ALA A 99 -2.19 3.38 9.43
C ALA A 99 -3.27 2.33 9.65
N ALA A 100 -3.81 1.76 8.57
CA ALA A 100 -4.86 0.76 8.65
C ALA A 100 -4.74 -0.32 7.58
N ILE A 101 -5.14 -1.54 7.96
CA ILE A 101 -5.24 -2.71 7.09
C ILE A 101 -6.72 -2.98 6.87
N TYR A 102 -7.13 -3.10 5.61
CA TYR A 102 -8.50 -3.47 5.23
C TYR A 102 -8.49 -4.88 4.65
N ILE A 103 -9.27 -5.76 5.25
CA ILE A 103 -9.42 -7.17 4.86
C ILE A 103 -10.89 -7.38 4.48
N PRO A 104 -11.23 -7.87 3.28
CA PRO A 104 -12.62 -8.21 2.97
C PRO A 104 -13.18 -9.21 3.99
N LYS A 105 -14.41 -9.03 4.49
CA LYS A 105 -14.98 -9.78 5.63
C LYS A 105 -14.85 -11.30 5.57
N GLU A 106 -14.88 -11.86 4.37
CA GLU A 106 -14.83 -13.31 4.13
C GLU A 106 -13.50 -13.75 3.48
N TYR A 107 -12.50 -12.86 3.43
CA TYR A 107 -11.23 -13.13 2.77
C TYR A 107 -10.47 -14.26 3.45
N PHE A 108 -10.41 -14.21 4.78
CA PHE A 108 -9.85 -15.24 5.63
C PHE A 108 -10.98 -16.08 6.24
N SER A 109 -10.76 -17.37 6.49
CA SER A 109 -11.76 -18.24 7.13
C SER A 109 -12.17 -17.69 8.51
N LYS A 110 -13.36 -18.07 8.99
CA LYS A 110 -14.02 -17.54 10.22
C LYS A 110 -13.19 -17.61 11.53
N ASN A 111 -12.01 -18.22 11.50
CA ASN A 111 -11.16 -18.44 12.68
C ASN A 111 -10.08 -17.35 12.89
N LEU A 112 -10.02 -16.31 12.06
CA LEU A 112 -9.06 -15.22 12.28
C LEU A 112 -9.49 -14.35 13.47
N VAL A 113 -8.86 -14.56 14.63
CA VAL A 113 -9.02 -13.70 15.80
C VAL A 113 -8.18 -12.44 15.61
N VAL A 114 -8.82 -11.34 15.27
CA VAL A 114 -8.18 -10.04 15.09
C VAL A 114 -8.47 -9.15 16.29
N LYS A 115 -7.44 -8.50 16.84
CA LYS A 115 -7.56 -7.45 17.86
C LYS A 115 -7.51 -6.07 17.20
N ASN A 116 -8.09 -5.06 17.85
CA ASN A 116 -8.10 -3.67 17.40
C ASN A 116 -8.66 -3.53 15.98
N CYS A 117 -9.82 -4.15 15.77
CA CYS A 117 -10.52 -4.11 14.50
C CYS A 117 -11.97 -3.70 14.66
N ASP A 118 -12.49 -3.09 13.62
CA ASP A 118 -13.89 -2.79 13.43
C ASP A 118 -14.34 -3.21 12.02
N THR A 119 -15.62 -3.01 11.73
CA THR A 119 -16.21 -3.33 10.43
C THR A 119 -16.61 -2.04 9.74
N VAL A 120 -16.13 -1.87 8.51
CA VAL A 120 -16.47 -0.74 7.63
C VAL A 120 -16.92 -1.32 6.29
N ASP A 121 -18.20 -1.16 5.97
CA ASP A 121 -18.83 -1.74 4.77
C ASP A 121 -18.52 -3.24 4.65
N GLU A 122 -17.89 -3.68 3.55
CA GLU A 122 -17.53 -5.09 3.28
C GLU A 122 -16.15 -5.49 3.83
N TYR A 123 -15.55 -4.66 4.69
CA TYR A 123 -14.19 -4.84 5.19
C TYR A 123 -14.15 -4.94 6.71
N ILE A 124 -13.28 -5.83 7.19
CA ILE A 124 -12.68 -5.78 8.53
C ILE A 124 -11.52 -4.82 8.44
N ARG A 125 -11.59 -3.72 9.18
CA ARG A 125 -10.53 -2.72 9.27
C ARG A 125 -9.76 -2.92 10.56
N ILE A 126 -8.45 -2.88 10.48
CA ILE A 126 -7.54 -3.05 11.62
C ILE A 126 -6.69 -1.80 11.71
N SER A 127 -6.75 -1.10 12.83
CA SER A 127 -5.99 0.12 13.06
C SER A 127 -5.73 0.35 14.54
N GLU A 128 -4.52 0.80 14.85
CA GLU A 128 -4.14 1.36 16.14
C GLU A 128 -3.70 2.83 15.99
N ALA A 129 -3.85 3.38 14.78
CA ALA A 129 -3.44 4.74 14.48
C ALA A 129 -4.40 5.75 15.11
N PRO A 130 -3.87 6.85 15.70
CA PRO A 130 -4.69 7.99 16.09
C PRO A 130 -5.47 8.55 14.89
N SER A 131 -6.64 9.12 15.15
CA SER A 131 -7.43 9.75 14.10
C SER A 131 -6.73 10.99 13.54
N ARG A 132 -7.08 11.36 12.31
CA ARG A 132 -6.61 12.60 11.67
C ARG A 132 -6.80 13.83 12.57
N ASP A 133 -7.93 13.91 13.28
CA ASP A 133 -8.24 15.01 14.19
C ASP A 133 -7.27 15.14 15.36
N TYR A 134 -6.65 14.03 15.79
CA TYR A 134 -5.58 14.07 16.78
C TYR A 134 -4.38 14.90 16.26
N TRP A 135 -3.94 14.63 15.03
CA TRP A 135 -2.84 15.36 14.39
C TRP A 135 -3.19 16.81 14.09
N ARG A 136 -4.43 17.08 13.66
CA ARG A 136 -4.90 18.45 13.44
C ARG A 136 -4.84 19.30 14.71
N LYS A 137 -5.18 18.71 15.87
CA LYS A 137 -5.05 19.39 17.18
C LYS A 137 -3.59 19.68 17.52
N ILE A 138 -2.69 18.72 17.31
CA ILE A 138 -1.24 18.94 17.50
C ILE A 138 -0.74 20.07 16.58
N LEU A 139 -1.13 20.06 15.31
CA LEU A 139 -0.70 21.08 14.35
C LEU A 139 -1.19 22.48 14.72
N HIS A 140 -2.36 22.59 15.34
CA HIS A 140 -2.87 23.86 15.82
C HIS A 140 -1.94 24.52 16.87
N ASP A 141 -1.33 23.72 17.74
CA ASP A 141 -0.35 24.21 18.72
C ASP A 141 0.93 24.77 18.06
N PHE A 142 1.17 24.43 16.79
CA PHE A 142 2.32 24.88 16.01
C PHE A 142 2.01 26.12 15.16
N ASP A 143 0.73 26.48 14.96
CA ASP A 143 0.29 27.58 14.09
C ASP A 143 0.95 28.92 14.44
N GLN A 144 1.12 29.22 15.73
CA GLN A 144 1.74 30.49 16.15
C GLN A 144 3.22 30.58 15.80
N ARG A 145 3.94 29.45 15.84
CA ARG A 145 5.40 29.41 15.61
C ARG A 145 5.75 29.28 14.13
N TYR A 146 4.88 28.65 13.35
CA TYR A 146 5.08 28.32 11.94
C TYR A 146 4.01 28.97 11.06
N GLN A 147 3.56 30.17 11.44
CA GLN A 147 2.47 30.86 10.76
C GLN A 147 2.81 31.10 9.28
N ASN A 148 1.92 30.65 8.39
CA ASN A 148 2.10 30.71 6.93
C ASN A 148 3.28 29.87 6.38
N GLU A 149 3.87 28.98 7.18
CA GLU A 149 4.95 28.09 6.71
C GLU A 149 4.42 26.71 6.30
N PHE A 150 3.18 26.37 6.65
CA PHE A 150 2.50 25.17 6.16
C PHE A 150 1.00 25.38 5.98
N ARG A 151 0.39 24.53 5.14
CA ARG A 151 -1.06 24.41 4.99
C ARG A 151 -1.48 22.95 5.01
N GLY A 152 -2.38 22.59 5.92
CA GLY A 152 -2.98 21.26 5.96
C GLY A 152 -4.03 21.06 4.88
N PHE A 153 -4.14 19.83 4.37
CA PHE A 153 -5.24 19.44 3.49
C PHE A 153 -6.60 19.72 4.13
N SER A 154 -6.75 19.50 5.44
CA SER A 154 -7.99 19.83 6.15
C SER A 154 -8.35 21.30 6.05
N ASP A 155 -7.38 22.19 6.25
CA ASP A 155 -7.63 23.63 6.26
C ASP A 155 -7.91 24.16 4.86
N ILE A 156 -7.16 23.68 3.86
CA ILE A 156 -7.40 23.96 2.44
C ILE A 156 -8.81 23.51 2.06
N PHE A 157 -9.23 22.30 2.45
CA PHE A 157 -10.55 21.79 2.12
C PHE A 157 -11.67 22.52 2.88
N ASN A 158 -11.46 22.91 4.13
CA ASN A 158 -12.46 23.68 4.88
C ASN A 158 -12.70 25.06 4.28
N ARG A 159 -11.64 25.70 3.76
CA ARG A 159 -11.72 27.02 3.14
C ARG A 159 -12.26 26.98 1.71
N ASP A 160 -11.69 26.11 0.88
CA ASP A 160 -11.89 26.13 -0.58
C ASP A 160 -12.56 24.85 -1.12
N GLY A 161 -12.94 23.92 -0.24
CA GLY A 161 -13.48 22.63 -0.61
C GLY A 161 -12.52 21.79 -1.45
N ALA A 162 -13.09 20.96 -2.32
CA ALA A 162 -12.31 20.13 -3.24
C ALA A 162 -11.51 20.93 -4.27
N ALA A 163 -11.88 22.20 -4.52
CA ALA A 163 -11.19 23.04 -5.49
C ALA A 163 -9.78 23.41 -5.02
N GLY A 164 -9.59 23.72 -3.74
CA GLY A 164 -8.27 24.01 -3.17
C GLY A 164 -7.36 22.78 -3.17
N ILE A 165 -7.89 21.60 -2.82
CA ILE A 165 -7.12 20.35 -2.91
C ILE A 165 -6.74 20.04 -4.36
N ARG A 166 -7.64 20.25 -5.33
CA ARG A 166 -7.30 20.12 -6.75
C ARG A 166 -6.17 21.06 -7.15
N GLU A 167 -6.20 22.31 -6.74
CA GLU A 167 -5.20 23.32 -7.10
C GLU A 167 -3.78 22.87 -6.72
N VAL A 168 -3.64 22.30 -5.52
CA VAL A 168 -2.33 21.90 -4.99
C VAL A 168 -1.89 20.50 -5.41
N THR A 169 -2.83 19.64 -5.83
CA THR A 169 -2.54 18.24 -6.22
C THR A 169 -2.59 17.98 -7.72
N GLY A 170 -3.26 18.83 -8.50
CA GLY A 170 -3.58 18.58 -9.91
C GLY A 170 -4.66 17.52 -10.14
N LEU A 171 -5.31 17.01 -9.10
CA LEU A 171 -6.32 15.95 -9.20
C LEU A 171 -7.66 16.45 -9.77
N SER A 172 -8.47 15.55 -10.33
CA SER A 172 -9.88 15.87 -10.62
C SER A 172 -10.63 16.22 -9.32
N LEU A 173 -11.73 16.98 -9.41
CA LEU A 173 -12.49 17.38 -8.20
C LEU A 173 -12.95 16.18 -7.36
N GLN A 174 -13.35 15.07 -8.01
CA GLN A 174 -13.77 13.88 -7.28
C GLN A 174 -12.57 13.19 -6.59
N SER A 175 -11.43 13.07 -7.27
CA SER A 175 -10.21 12.53 -6.68
C SER A 175 -9.68 13.40 -5.55
N ALA A 176 -9.79 14.72 -5.67
CA ALA A 176 -9.44 15.67 -4.61
C ALA A 176 -10.33 15.49 -3.35
N LYS A 177 -11.63 15.24 -3.53
CA LYS A 177 -12.51 14.86 -2.42
C LYS A 177 -12.04 13.56 -1.76
N ASN A 178 -11.74 12.54 -2.55
CA ASN A 178 -11.31 11.23 -2.03
C ASN A 178 -9.95 11.31 -1.31
N ALA A 179 -8.99 12.06 -1.85
CA ALA A 179 -7.68 12.30 -1.24
C ALA A 179 -7.77 13.04 0.10
N ASN A 180 -8.78 13.90 0.27
CA ASN A 180 -9.06 14.57 1.54
C ASN A 180 -9.92 13.73 2.51
N LYS A 181 -10.54 12.62 2.11
CA LYS A 181 -11.26 11.71 3.02
C LYS A 181 -10.27 10.82 3.78
N ARG A 182 -9.42 11.44 4.59
CA ARG A 182 -8.39 10.77 5.40
C ARG A 182 -8.89 10.51 6.80
N ASP A 183 -8.55 9.35 7.34
CA ASP A 183 -8.94 8.90 8.66
C ASP A 183 -7.81 9.04 9.69
N TYR A 184 -6.54 8.98 9.27
CA TYR A 184 -5.41 8.79 10.20
C TYR A 184 -4.24 9.77 10.03
N THR A 185 -4.09 10.38 8.85
CA THR A 185 -2.94 11.23 8.53
C THR A 185 -3.35 12.58 7.98
N GLU A 186 -2.51 13.59 8.19
CA GLU A 186 -2.69 14.95 7.70
C GLU A 186 -1.54 15.35 6.75
N PRO A 187 -1.79 15.39 5.42
CA PRO A 187 -0.86 15.93 4.45
C PRO A 187 -0.77 17.45 4.56
N LEU A 188 0.46 17.94 4.51
CA LEU A 188 0.84 19.33 4.59
C LEU A 188 1.56 19.74 3.32
N ILE A 189 1.26 20.96 2.87
CA ILE A 189 2.09 21.72 1.96
C ILE A 189 3.04 22.53 2.82
N TRP A 190 4.34 22.37 2.59
CA TRP A 190 5.35 23.19 3.24
C TRP A 190 5.67 24.39 2.36
N GLU A 191 5.57 25.59 2.93
CA GLU A 191 5.77 26.89 2.26
C GLU A 191 6.91 27.70 2.88
N GLY A 192 7.45 27.26 4.02
CA GLY A 192 8.68 27.80 4.61
C GLY A 192 9.95 27.33 3.89
N ASN A 193 11.12 27.73 4.40
CA ASN A 193 12.41 27.24 3.89
C ASN A 193 12.77 25.85 4.46
N GLU A 194 13.80 25.21 3.89
CA GLU A 194 14.20 23.85 4.28
C GLU A 194 14.78 23.76 5.71
N GLU A 195 15.47 24.79 6.20
CA GLU A 195 15.97 24.81 7.58
C GLU A 195 14.81 24.79 8.59
N ARG A 196 13.80 25.62 8.34
CA ARG A 196 12.56 25.68 9.13
C ARG A 196 11.77 24.38 9.04
N LYS A 197 11.76 23.74 7.86
CA LYS A 197 11.13 22.42 7.67
C LYS A 197 11.77 21.34 8.53
N ILE A 198 13.10 21.31 8.56
CA ILE A 198 13.85 20.35 9.39
C ILE A 198 13.52 20.57 10.86
N GLN A 199 13.50 21.83 11.32
CA GLN A 199 13.12 22.15 12.69
C GLN A 199 11.67 21.75 13.01
N PHE A 200 10.73 22.07 12.11
CA PHE A 200 9.32 21.69 12.24
C PHE A 200 9.14 20.17 12.38
N ILE A 201 9.80 19.39 11.52
CA ILE A 201 9.75 17.92 11.56
C ILE A 201 10.34 17.40 12.89
N GLN A 202 11.45 17.97 13.36
CA GLN A 202 12.05 17.56 14.64
C GLN A 202 11.13 17.86 15.83
N GLU A 203 10.50 19.03 15.86
CA GLU A 203 9.57 19.42 16.91
C GLU A 203 8.29 18.55 16.90
N LEU A 204 7.76 18.23 15.72
CA LEU A 204 6.64 17.27 15.58
C LEU A 204 7.01 15.88 16.13
N ARG A 205 8.24 15.42 15.91
CA ARG A 205 8.73 14.14 16.48
C ARG A 205 8.78 14.15 18.00
N ASN A 206 9.14 15.28 18.60
CA ASN A 206 9.20 15.41 20.06
C ASN A 206 7.81 15.29 20.73
N VAL A 207 6.73 15.55 19.98
CA VAL A 207 5.34 15.40 20.45
C VAL A 207 4.68 14.09 19.98
N GLY A 208 5.49 13.14 19.48
CA GLY A 208 5.05 11.78 19.15
C GLY A 208 4.50 11.60 17.73
N ALA A 209 4.60 12.61 16.86
CA ALA A 209 4.29 12.43 15.44
C ALA A 209 5.48 11.84 14.68
N ASN A 210 5.22 11.19 13.55
CA ASN A 210 6.25 10.71 12.62
C ASN A 210 6.03 11.31 11.23
N PRO A 211 6.48 12.55 10.97
CA PRO A 211 6.30 13.17 9.67
C PRO A 211 7.08 12.42 8.59
N LEU A 212 6.38 12.07 7.50
CA LEU A 212 6.95 11.37 6.35
C LEU A 212 6.89 12.27 5.12
N GLN A 213 8.06 12.50 4.52
CA GLN A 213 8.14 13.21 3.24
C GLN A 213 7.77 12.24 2.11
N GLY A 214 6.59 12.44 1.52
CA GLY A 214 6.24 11.81 0.25
C GLY A 214 6.84 12.58 -0.93
N GLY A 215 6.38 12.29 -2.14
CA GLY A 215 6.87 12.98 -3.34
C GLY A 215 6.63 14.50 -3.31
N ARG A 216 5.43 14.95 -2.94
CA ARG A 216 5.04 16.38 -2.97
C ARG A 216 4.64 16.95 -1.61
N PHE A 217 4.15 16.12 -0.71
CA PHE A 217 3.55 16.55 0.55
C PHE A 217 4.29 15.93 1.73
N LEU A 218 4.43 16.71 2.81
CA LEU A 218 4.84 16.20 4.11
C LEU A 218 3.60 15.64 4.79
N THR A 219 3.58 14.37 5.17
CA THR A 219 2.41 13.76 5.81
C THR A 219 2.68 13.56 7.29
N VAL A 220 1.83 14.13 8.14
CA VAL A 220 1.85 13.94 9.59
C VAL A 220 0.99 12.74 9.96
N GLY A 221 1.55 11.84 10.76
CA GLY A 221 0.91 10.64 11.26
C GLY A 221 1.60 10.15 12.53
N GLY A 222 1.19 8.99 13.03
CA GLY A 222 1.76 8.38 14.23
C GLY A 222 2.91 7.44 13.92
N ASP A 223 3.33 6.69 14.94
CA ASP A 223 4.34 5.64 14.82
C ASP A 223 3.77 4.37 14.17
N PHE A 224 3.37 4.50 12.92
CA PHE A 224 3.00 3.40 12.04
C PHE A 224 3.71 3.57 10.69
N ASP A 225 3.97 2.44 10.02
CA ASP A 225 4.62 2.45 8.72
C ASP A 225 4.18 1.27 7.85
N LYS A 226 4.49 1.36 6.55
CA LYS A 226 4.16 0.32 5.57
C LYS A 226 4.74 -1.04 5.94
N GLY A 227 5.92 -1.08 6.56
CA GLY A 227 6.61 -2.31 6.97
C GLY A 227 5.96 -3.01 8.16
N SER A 228 5.54 -2.27 9.20
CA SER A 228 4.84 -2.84 10.34
C SER A 228 3.48 -3.39 9.93
N ALA A 229 2.76 -2.70 9.04
CA ALA A 229 1.51 -3.18 8.45
C ALA A 229 1.72 -4.43 7.56
N LEU A 230 2.77 -4.44 6.73
CA LEU A 230 3.16 -5.61 5.92
C LEU A 230 3.45 -6.83 6.80
N LYS A 231 4.19 -6.66 7.90
CA LYS A 231 4.48 -7.74 8.86
C LYS A 231 3.21 -8.27 9.51
N LYS A 232 2.32 -7.37 9.97
CA LYS A 232 1.04 -7.74 10.58
C LYS A 232 0.19 -8.55 9.60
N LEU A 233 0.01 -8.09 8.37
CA LEU A 233 -0.76 -8.82 7.36
C LEU A 233 -0.11 -10.14 6.96
N SER A 234 1.22 -10.18 6.78
CA SER A 234 1.95 -11.43 6.51
C SER A 234 1.79 -12.45 7.64
N SER A 235 1.67 -12.00 8.89
CA SER A 235 1.43 -12.89 10.04
C SER A 235 0.06 -13.57 9.98
N PHE A 236 -0.97 -12.90 9.44
CA PHE A 236 -2.28 -13.51 9.23
C PHE A 236 -2.22 -14.60 8.15
N TYR A 237 -1.58 -14.33 7.01
CA TYR A 237 -1.35 -15.35 5.99
C TYR A 237 -0.56 -16.54 6.55
N LYS A 238 0.55 -16.28 7.27
CA LYS A 238 1.36 -17.33 7.91
C LYS A 238 0.53 -18.21 8.84
N SER A 239 -0.29 -17.58 9.70
CA SER A 239 -1.09 -18.29 10.69
C SER A 239 -2.22 -19.11 10.07
N ILE A 240 -2.86 -18.60 9.02
CA ILE A 240 -4.01 -19.25 8.38
C ILE A 240 -3.57 -20.35 7.43
N LEU A 241 -2.47 -20.13 6.71
CA LEU A 241 -1.95 -21.11 5.76
C LEU A 241 -1.07 -22.15 6.43
N GLU A 242 -0.59 -21.91 7.65
CA GLU A 242 0.38 -22.73 8.37
C GLU A 242 1.67 -22.97 7.56
N LEU A 243 2.05 -21.96 6.75
CA LEU A 243 3.22 -21.99 5.85
C LEU A 243 4.14 -20.80 6.10
N PRO A 244 5.46 -20.95 5.88
CA PRO A 244 6.35 -19.80 5.85
C PRO A 244 5.93 -18.84 4.73
N ILE A 245 6.24 -17.55 4.86
CA ILE A 245 5.90 -16.53 3.87
C ILE A 245 7.18 -16.05 3.20
N ILE A 246 7.14 -15.95 1.87
CA ILE A 246 8.15 -15.25 1.06
C ILE A 246 7.50 -14.02 0.41
N SER A 247 7.86 -12.83 0.88
CA SER A 247 7.25 -11.59 0.41
C SER A 247 8.15 -10.82 -0.54
N LEU A 248 7.54 -10.21 -1.56
CA LEU A 248 8.12 -9.14 -2.36
C LEU A 248 7.49 -7.82 -1.93
N ALA A 249 8.28 -6.82 -1.58
CA ALA A 249 7.83 -5.43 -1.51
C ALA A 249 8.30 -4.68 -2.75
N VAL A 250 7.42 -3.88 -3.36
CA VAL A 250 7.69 -3.07 -4.55
C VAL A 250 7.42 -1.59 -4.24
N GLY A 251 8.39 -0.72 -4.52
CA GLY A 251 8.26 0.71 -4.25
C GLY A 251 9.26 1.57 -5.03
N ASP A 252 9.03 2.87 -5.10
CA ASP A 252 9.80 3.84 -5.89
C ASP A 252 10.45 4.95 -5.01
N SER A 253 10.07 5.04 -3.73
CA SER A 253 10.30 6.25 -2.95
C SER A 253 10.63 6.00 -1.48
N ALA A 254 11.02 7.06 -0.77
CA ALA A 254 11.53 6.97 0.60
C ALA A 254 10.50 6.46 1.60
N ASN A 255 9.19 6.72 1.39
CA ASN A 255 8.13 6.21 2.25
C ASN A 255 7.84 4.71 2.04
N ASP A 256 8.47 4.07 1.05
CA ASP A 256 8.41 2.61 0.84
C ASP A 256 9.52 1.86 1.57
N VAL A 257 10.57 2.55 2.03
CA VAL A 257 11.77 1.93 2.63
C VAL A 257 11.40 0.99 3.77
N SER A 258 10.44 1.37 4.61
CA SER A 258 10.03 0.53 5.74
C SER A 258 9.47 -0.83 5.31
N MET A 259 8.69 -0.91 4.22
CA MET A 259 8.23 -2.20 3.69
C MET A 259 9.30 -2.93 2.88
N LEU A 260 10.13 -2.19 2.13
CA LEU A 260 11.21 -2.74 1.31
C LEU A 260 12.28 -3.42 2.18
N ASP A 261 12.63 -2.82 3.31
CA ASP A 261 13.64 -3.37 4.22
C ASP A 261 13.17 -4.68 4.87
N VAL A 262 11.87 -4.80 5.20
CA VAL A 262 11.35 -5.93 6.01
C VAL A 262 10.81 -7.11 5.19
N ALA A 263 10.49 -6.92 3.92
CA ALA A 263 10.04 -8.01 3.04
C ALA A 263 11.16 -9.00 2.74
N SER A 264 10.86 -10.23 2.29
CA SER A 264 11.90 -11.20 1.93
C SER A 264 12.74 -10.75 0.73
N TRP A 265 12.09 -10.06 -0.22
CA TRP A 265 12.66 -9.46 -1.42
C TRP A 265 12.14 -8.02 -1.58
N ALA A 266 12.99 -7.17 -2.14
CA ALA A 266 12.69 -5.76 -2.41
C ALA A 266 12.87 -5.53 -3.90
N LEU A 267 11.89 -4.91 -4.54
CA LEU A 267 11.98 -4.44 -5.91
C LEU A 267 11.88 -2.92 -5.90
N LEU A 268 12.99 -2.28 -6.23
CA LEU A 268 13.08 -0.84 -6.40
C LEU A 268 12.69 -0.47 -7.83
N ILE A 269 11.62 0.32 -7.97
CA ILE A 269 11.20 0.86 -9.26
C ILE A 269 11.99 2.13 -9.54
N ARG A 270 12.66 2.16 -10.69
CA ARG A 270 13.42 3.33 -11.16
C ARG A 270 12.47 4.47 -11.51
N ALA A 271 12.89 5.69 -11.20
CA ALA A 271 12.31 6.93 -11.72
C ALA A 271 13.46 7.77 -12.32
N LYS A 272 13.22 8.45 -13.44
CA LYS A 272 14.21 9.26 -14.18
C LYS A 272 14.70 10.44 -13.36
N ASP A 273 13.78 11.08 -12.65
CA ASP A 273 14.04 12.35 -11.96
C ASP A 273 14.20 12.18 -10.44
N ARG A 274 14.39 10.94 -9.97
CA ARG A 274 14.54 10.65 -8.54
C ARG A 274 15.58 9.56 -8.31
N ALA A 275 16.42 9.78 -7.30
CA ALA A 275 17.32 8.74 -6.81
C ALA A 275 16.52 7.57 -6.21
N LEU A 276 17.07 6.35 -6.35
CA LEU A 276 16.50 5.18 -5.68
C LEU A 276 16.53 5.39 -4.15
N PRO A 277 15.51 4.90 -3.44
CA PRO A 277 15.53 4.96 -1.98
C PRO A 277 16.67 4.10 -1.43
N SER A 278 17.28 4.58 -0.35
CA SER A 278 18.39 3.88 0.32
C SER A 278 17.82 2.83 1.27
N LEU A 279 18.21 1.57 1.07
CA LEU A 279 17.83 0.44 1.91
C LEU A 279 18.93 0.10 2.92
N ARG A 280 18.57 -0.53 4.04
CA ARG A 280 19.53 -1.01 5.06
C ARG A 280 20.10 -2.40 4.74
N ARG A 281 19.97 -2.82 3.48
CA ARG A 281 20.32 -4.16 3.01
C ARG A 281 20.78 -4.12 1.55
N GLU A 282 21.58 -5.10 1.19
CA GLU A 282 22.07 -5.29 -0.18
C GLU A 282 21.59 -6.62 -0.80
N ARG A 283 21.23 -7.61 0.03
CA ARG A 283 20.76 -8.93 -0.42
C ARG A 283 19.27 -8.90 -0.78
N ASN A 284 18.89 -9.74 -1.74
CA ASN A 284 17.51 -9.88 -2.21
C ASN A 284 16.88 -8.54 -2.63
N VAL A 285 17.70 -7.69 -3.25
CA VAL A 285 17.27 -6.41 -3.82
C VAL A 285 17.32 -6.53 -5.34
N LEU A 286 16.20 -6.24 -5.97
CA LEU A 286 16.04 -6.11 -7.41
C LEU A 286 15.83 -4.63 -7.74
N ILE A 287 16.34 -4.19 -8.87
CA ILE A 287 16.14 -2.85 -9.40
C ILE A 287 15.55 -3.01 -10.80
N SER A 288 14.47 -2.30 -11.09
CA SER A 288 13.85 -2.31 -12.41
C SER A 288 14.71 -1.56 -13.45
N GLU A 289 14.58 -1.97 -14.71
CA GLU A 289 15.16 -1.26 -15.85
C GLU A 289 14.25 -0.14 -16.36
N HIS A 290 12.95 -0.26 -16.08
CA HIS A 290 11.91 0.67 -16.51
C HIS A 290 11.22 1.33 -15.33
N GLU A 291 10.53 2.43 -15.60
CA GLU A 291 9.72 3.16 -14.63
C GLU A 291 8.31 2.56 -14.52
N GLY A 292 7.64 2.83 -13.39
CA GLY A 292 6.21 2.58 -13.21
C GLY A 292 5.77 1.16 -13.54
N PRO A 293 4.58 0.98 -14.16
CA PRO A 293 3.98 -0.33 -14.37
C PRO A 293 4.82 -1.28 -15.23
N LYS A 294 5.64 -0.74 -16.14
CA LYS A 294 6.54 -1.55 -16.98
C LYS A 294 7.71 -2.09 -16.16
N GLY A 295 8.26 -1.26 -15.26
CA GLY A 295 9.27 -1.70 -14.30
C GLY A 295 8.72 -2.71 -13.31
N TRP A 296 7.47 -2.52 -12.89
CA TRP A 296 6.75 -3.43 -12.03
C TRP A 296 6.59 -4.81 -12.67
N ASP A 297 6.04 -4.90 -13.89
CA ASP A 297 5.86 -6.19 -14.60
C ASP A 297 7.21 -6.93 -14.76
N GLN A 298 8.22 -6.23 -15.27
CA GLN A 298 9.55 -6.78 -15.50
C GLN A 298 10.17 -7.30 -14.20
N GLY A 299 10.11 -6.51 -13.14
CA GLY A 299 10.71 -6.83 -11.84
C GLY A 299 10.00 -7.97 -11.13
N VAL A 300 8.66 -7.99 -11.15
CA VAL A 300 7.88 -9.09 -10.56
C VAL A 300 8.15 -10.40 -11.30
N ARG A 301 8.18 -10.42 -12.63
CA ARG A 301 8.56 -11.62 -13.40
C ARG A 301 9.99 -12.08 -13.12
N LYS A 302 10.91 -11.14 -12.87
CA LYS A 302 12.28 -11.46 -12.46
C LYS A 302 12.29 -12.10 -11.08
N TRP A 303 11.54 -11.56 -10.11
CA TRP A 303 11.41 -12.14 -8.78
C TRP A 303 10.81 -13.55 -8.81
N LEU A 304 9.70 -13.75 -9.52
CA LEU A 304 9.07 -15.07 -9.66
C LEU A 304 10.06 -16.12 -10.16
N ARG A 305 10.91 -15.78 -11.15
CA ARG A 305 12.00 -16.66 -11.61
C ARG A 305 13.05 -16.95 -10.53
N GLN A 306 13.43 -15.96 -9.71
CA GLN A 306 14.39 -16.15 -8.61
C GLN A 306 13.87 -17.13 -7.56
N ILE A 307 12.58 -17.08 -7.26
CA ILE A 307 11.94 -17.99 -6.31
C ILE A 307 11.42 -19.28 -6.98
N LYS A 308 11.73 -19.48 -8.27
CA LYS A 308 11.27 -20.62 -9.09
C LYS A 308 9.75 -20.81 -9.09
N TYR A 309 9.01 -19.71 -9.01
CA TYR A 309 7.54 -19.70 -9.08
C TYR A 309 7.10 -19.74 -10.55
N GLU A 310 6.43 -20.81 -10.94
CA GLU A 310 5.82 -20.96 -12.26
C GLU A 310 4.39 -20.42 -12.23
N LEU A 311 4.10 -19.42 -13.08
CA LEU A 311 2.73 -19.02 -13.37
C LEU A 311 2.11 -20.09 -14.27
N GLY A 312 0.84 -20.45 -14.04
CA GLY A 312 0.13 -21.35 -14.96
C GLY A 312 0.17 -20.77 -16.38
N ASN A 313 0.57 -21.58 -17.37
CA ASN A 313 0.54 -21.15 -18.76
C ASN A 313 -0.93 -20.86 -19.16
N ASP A 314 -1.15 -19.78 -19.90
CA ASP A 314 -2.40 -19.49 -20.63
C ASP A 314 -2.68 -20.50 -21.78
N ASN A 315 -2.06 -21.69 -21.76
CA ASN A 315 -2.34 -22.76 -22.72
C ASN A 315 -3.65 -23.48 -22.35
N ASN A 316 -4.75 -22.73 -22.33
CA ASN A 316 -6.04 -23.27 -22.72
C ASN A 316 -6.24 -22.85 -24.18
N ASP A 317 -5.74 -23.69 -25.07
CA ASP A 317 -6.35 -23.88 -26.40
C ASP A 317 -7.82 -24.30 -26.24
#